data_AF-A0A8K0CH70-F1
#
_entry.id   AF-A0A8K0CH70-F1
#
_cell.length_a   1.000
_cell.length_b   1.000
_cell.length_c   1.000
_cell.angle_alpha   90.00
_cell.angle_beta   90.00
_cell.angle_gamma   90.00
#
_symmetry.space_group_name_H-M   'P 1'
#
loop_
_entity.id
_entity.type
_entity.pdbx_description
1 polymer ?
#
loop_
_entity_poly.entity_id
_entity_poly.type
_entity_poly.pdbx_seq_one_letter_code
_entity_poly.pdbx_strand_id
1 'polypeptide(L)'
;MKVSILVLAITSTFIYETHQCMPSVTTASGSAAPLWICSGQLIFEDNFNTLNLNKWKHEITLGGEGNWEFQWYTNDCENSITQNGFLKIKPTLTTNYLGESALTSRTVDLSCSCTSEAYYGCKRRGTLDNIINPIRSAKLFTKDAFSFKYGRVEVRAKMPAGDWLWP
;
A
#
# COMPACT_ATOMS: atom_id res chain seq x y z
N MET A 1 -35.93 -72.81 -10.89
CA MET A 1 -34.45 -72.84 -11.00
C MET A 1 -33.98 -71.40 -11.18
N LYS A 2 -33.00 -70.96 -10.39
CA LYS A 2 -32.71 -69.55 -10.06
C LYS A 2 -32.46 -68.66 -11.28
N VAL A 3 -33.19 -67.54 -11.34
CA VAL A 3 -32.89 -66.36 -12.14
C VAL A 3 -31.84 -65.56 -11.39
N SER A 4 -30.72 -65.25 -12.05
CA SER A 4 -29.68 -64.36 -11.52
C SER A 4 -29.68 -63.08 -12.34
N ILE A 5 -30.11 -61.98 -11.73
CA ILE A 5 -30.02 -60.63 -12.29
C ILE A 5 -28.70 -60.03 -11.78
N LEU A 6 -27.81 -59.69 -12.70
CA LEU A 6 -26.55 -59.02 -12.40
C LEU A 6 -26.78 -57.50 -12.43
N VAL A 7 -26.79 -56.86 -11.28
CA VAL A 7 -26.86 -55.39 -11.17
C VAL A 7 -25.42 -54.86 -11.11
N LEU A 8 -24.98 -54.20 -12.19
CA LEU A 8 -23.72 -53.44 -12.20
C LEU A 8 -23.95 -52.07 -11.55
N ALA A 9 -23.51 -51.92 -10.31
CA ALA A 9 -23.44 -50.62 -9.65
C ALA A 9 -22.21 -49.85 -10.18
N ILE A 10 -22.43 -48.85 -11.03
CA ILE A 10 -21.38 -47.90 -11.40
C ILE A 10 -21.28 -46.89 -10.25
N THR A 11 -20.41 -47.16 -9.27
CA THR A 11 -20.06 -46.16 -8.25
C THR A 11 -19.11 -45.17 -8.90
N SER A 12 -19.58 -43.97 -9.25
CA SER A 12 -18.67 -42.88 -9.61
C SER A 12 -17.89 -42.48 -8.37
N THR A 13 -16.68 -43.00 -8.21
CA THR A 13 -15.74 -42.47 -7.23
C THR A 13 -15.32 -41.09 -7.72
N PHE A 14 -15.92 -40.04 -7.16
CA PHE A 14 -15.36 -38.70 -7.25
C PHE A 14 -14.02 -38.75 -6.51
N ILE A 15 -12.93 -38.80 -7.26
CA ILE A 15 -11.60 -38.54 -6.71
C ILE A 15 -11.60 -37.04 -6.36
N TYR A 16 -11.83 -36.71 -5.09
CA TYR A 16 -11.46 -35.39 -4.58
C TYR A 16 -9.93 -35.36 -4.58
N GLU A 17 -9.33 -34.72 -5.59
CA GLU A 17 -7.94 -34.28 -5.51
C GLU A 17 -7.85 -33.30 -4.34
N THR A 18 -7.47 -33.82 -3.18
CA THR A 18 -6.95 -32.97 -2.11
C THR A 18 -5.66 -32.38 -2.65
N HIS A 19 -5.70 -31.14 -3.13
CA HIS A 19 -4.49 -30.37 -3.37
C HIS A 19 -3.77 -30.26 -2.03
N GLN A 20 -2.84 -31.17 -1.78
CA GLN A 20 -2.09 -31.20 -0.53
C GLN A 20 -1.22 -29.95 -0.50
N CYS A 21 -1.50 -29.11 0.50
CA CYS A 21 -0.73 -27.91 0.74
C CYS A 21 0.70 -28.29 1.13
N MET A 22 1.63 -28.22 0.19
CA MET A 22 3.04 -28.33 0.50
C MET A 22 3.49 -27.08 1.24
N PRO A 23 4.09 -27.19 2.44
CA PRO A 23 4.54 -26.04 3.20
C PRO A 23 5.49 -25.15 2.37
N SER A 24 5.26 -23.83 2.40
CA SER A 24 6.15 -22.88 1.76
C SER A 24 7.36 -22.54 2.65
N VAL A 25 8.49 -22.20 2.01
CA VAL A 25 9.61 -21.52 2.69
C VAL A 25 9.34 -20.03 2.89
N THR A 26 8.35 -19.47 2.20
CA THR A 26 7.89 -18.10 2.40
C THR A 26 7.25 -17.96 3.77
N THR A 27 7.65 -16.94 4.50
CA THR A 27 6.98 -16.53 5.74
C THR A 27 6.31 -15.17 5.55
N ALA A 28 5.21 -14.94 6.25
CA ALA A 28 4.55 -13.64 6.29
C ALA A 28 4.09 -13.31 7.72
N SER A 29 3.98 -12.02 8.03
CA SER A 29 3.53 -11.51 9.32
C SER A 29 2.72 -10.21 9.15
N GLY A 30 1.98 -9.87 10.20
CA GLY A 30 1.08 -8.71 10.21
C GLY A 30 -0.40 -9.11 10.19
N SER A 31 -1.28 -8.14 10.42
CA SER A 31 -2.73 -8.37 10.56
C SER A 31 -3.43 -8.89 9.30
N ALA A 32 -2.83 -8.71 8.12
CA ALA A 32 -3.34 -9.17 6.83
C ALA A 32 -2.59 -10.39 6.28
N ALA A 33 -1.64 -10.97 7.02
CA ALA A 33 -0.92 -12.16 6.61
C ALA A 33 -1.71 -13.45 6.89
N PRO A 34 -1.69 -14.46 6.00
CA PRO A 34 -2.29 -15.76 6.27
C PRO A 34 -1.52 -16.52 7.34
N LEU A 35 -2.22 -17.34 8.14
CA LEU A 35 -1.62 -18.16 9.19
C LEU A 35 -0.80 -19.35 8.64
N TRP A 36 -1.17 -19.86 7.47
CA TRP A 36 -0.53 -20.99 6.81
C TRP A 36 -0.34 -20.69 5.32
N ILE A 37 0.83 -21.04 4.79
CA ILE A 37 1.22 -20.70 3.42
C ILE A 37 1.65 -21.96 2.68
N CYS A 38 0.94 -22.26 1.60
CA CYS A 38 1.32 -23.30 0.64
C CYS A 38 2.33 -22.76 -0.37
N SER A 39 3.23 -23.61 -0.87
CA SER A 39 4.12 -23.27 -1.97
C SER A 39 3.31 -22.83 -3.20
N GLY A 40 3.68 -21.69 -3.80
CA GLY A 40 2.98 -21.10 -4.95
C GLY A 40 1.68 -20.35 -4.63
N GLN A 41 1.28 -20.26 -3.36
CA GLN A 41 0.06 -19.56 -2.96
C GLN A 41 0.19 -18.03 -3.13
N LEU A 42 -0.87 -17.39 -3.64
CA LEU A 42 -1.04 -15.94 -3.54
C LEU A 42 -1.42 -15.58 -2.09
N ILE A 43 -0.53 -14.86 -1.41
CA ILE A 43 -0.66 -14.57 0.03
C ILE A 43 -1.00 -13.11 0.34
N PHE A 44 -0.90 -12.22 -0.65
CA PHE A 44 -1.28 -10.82 -0.54
C PHE A 44 -1.58 -10.28 -1.93
N GLU A 45 -2.71 -9.58 -2.06
CA GLU A 45 -3.09 -8.89 -3.28
C GLU A 45 -3.90 -7.64 -2.95
N ASP A 46 -3.84 -6.66 -3.83
CA ASP A 46 -4.76 -5.54 -3.85
C ASP A 46 -5.05 -5.14 -5.28
N ASN A 47 -6.34 -5.17 -5.66
CA ASN A 47 -6.81 -4.76 -6.97
C ASN A 47 -7.31 -3.30 -6.98
N PHE A 48 -7.16 -2.59 -5.85
CA PHE A 48 -7.45 -1.16 -5.71
C PHE A 48 -8.85 -0.76 -6.17
N ASN A 49 -9.85 -1.62 -5.93
CA ASN A 49 -11.27 -1.25 -6.03
C ASN A 49 -11.64 -0.21 -4.97
N THR A 50 -11.01 -0.29 -3.79
CA THR A 50 -11.04 0.71 -2.71
C THR A 50 -9.65 0.77 -2.07
N LEU A 51 -9.33 1.87 -1.37
CA LEU A 51 -8.09 1.96 -0.60
C LEU A 51 -8.29 1.28 0.77
N ASN A 52 -7.80 0.05 0.91
CA ASN A 52 -7.95 -0.72 2.13
C ASN A 52 -6.92 -0.29 3.21
N LEU A 53 -7.36 0.52 4.17
CA LEU A 53 -6.51 1.02 5.25
C LEU A 53 -6.07 -0.03 6.29
N ASN A 54 -6.64 -1.25 6.24
CA ASN A 54 -6.14 -2.38 7.01
C ASN A 54 -4.91 -3.04 6.36
N LYS A 55 -4.67 -2.76 5.07
CA LYS A 55 -3.51 -3.26 4.31
C LYS A 55 -2.46 -2.17 4.12
N TRP A 56 -2.89 -0.95 3.80
CA TRP A 56 -2.03 0.16 3.45
C TRP A 56 -2.17 1.29 4.46
N LYS A 57 -1.04 1.78 4.95
CA LYS A 57 -0.96 2.94 5.84
C LYS A 57 -0.22 4.06 5.14
N HIS A 58 -0.62 5.29 5.40
CA HIS A 58 0.05 6.48 4.87
C HIS A 58 1.24 6.87 5.74
N GLU A 59 2.32 7.30 5.10
CA GLU A 59 3.32 8.15 5.73
C GLU A 59 2.80 9.60 5.72
N ILE A 60 2.92 10.29 6.85
CA ILE A 60 2.48 11.66 7.06
C ILE A 60 3.64 12.44 7.68
N THR A 61 4.40 13.15 6.86
CA THR A 61 5.61 13.88 7.29
C THR A 61 6.08 14.92 6.27
N LEU A 62 6.76 15.97 6.75
CA LEU A 62 7.51 16.95 5.96
C LEU A 62 9.02 16.64 5.89
N GLY A 63 9.48 15.51 6.44
CA GLY A 63 10.89 15.26 6.78
C GLY A 63 11.83 14.97 5.61
N GLY A 64 11.33 14.77 4.39
CA GLY A 64 12.16 14.51 3.20
C GLY A 64 12.94 13.18 3.22
N GLU A 65 12.63 12.30 4.19
CA GLU A 65 13.02 10.89 4.29
C GLU A 65 14.52 10.56 4.07
N GLY A 66 15.41 11.48 4.42
CA GLY A 66 16.86 11.31 4.34
C GLY A 66 17.49 11.64 2.97
N ASN A 67 16.67 11.94 1.96
CA ASN A 67 17.12 12.29 0.61
C ASN A 67 16.93 13.78 0.29
N TRP A 68 16.58 14.60 1.28
CA TRP A 68 16.21 16.02 1.10
C TRP A 68 15.06 16.20 0.10
N GLU A 69 14.14 15.23 0.07
CA GLU A 69 12.94 15.29 -0.75
C GLU A 69 12.05 16.47 -0.31
N PHE A 70 11.47 17.16 -1.30
CA PHE A 70 10.77 18.43 -1.06
C PHE A 70 9.26 18.28 -0.89
N GLN A 71 8.69 17.09 -1.03
CA GLN A 71 7.26 16.87 -0.84
C GLN A 71 6.90 16.65 0.64
N TRP A 72 5.68 17.04 0.99
CA TRP A 72 4.99 16.65 2.21
C TRP A 72 4.12 15.44 1.89
N TYR A 73 4.38 14.30 2.53
CA TYR A 73 3.51 13.12 2.42
C TYR A 73 2.25 13.31 3.26
N THR A 74 1.09 13.04 2.65
CA THR A 74 -0.23 13.26 3.24
C THR A 74 -1.10 12.00 3.11
N ASN A 75 -2.21 11.98 3.83
CA ASN A 75 -3.30 11.03 3.65
C ASN A 75 -4.52 11.63 2.94
N ASP A 76 -4.34 12.74 2.21
CA ASP A 76 -5.43 13.39 1.48
C ASP A 76 -5.84 12.57 0.25
N CYS A 77 -7.15 12.50 0.01
CA CYS A 77 -7.70 11.85 -1.18
C CYS A 77 -7.23 12.50 -2.49
N GLU A 78 -6.78 13.76 -2.46
CA GLU A 78 -6.20 14.41 -3.64
C GLU A 78 -4.84 13.83 -4.03
N ASN A 79 -4.09 13.29 -3.06
CA ASN A 79 -2.77 12.74 -3.24
C ASN A 79 -2.76 11.22 -3.39
N SER A 80 -3.75 10.53 -2.83
CA SER A 80 -3.95 9.09 -3.02
C SER A 80 -5.43 8.73 -3.10
N ILE A 81 -5.86 8.18 -4.23
CA ILE A 81 -7.25 7.75 -4.43
C ILE A 81 -7.32 6.48 -5.27
N THR A 82 -8.29 5.62 -4.96
CA THR A 82 -8.62 4.49 -5.82
C THR A 82 -9.71 4.89 -6.81
N GLN A 83 -9.45 4.69 -8.09
CA GLN A 83 -10.39 5.03 -9.15
C GLN A 83 -10.24 4.05 -10.32
N ASN A 84 -11.34 3.43 -10.73
CA ASN A 84 -11.39 2.48 -11.86
C ASN A 84 -10.44 1.29 -11.71
N GLY A 85 -10.27 0.76 -10.49
CA GLY A 85 -9.36 -0.37 -10.21
C GLY A 85 -7.88 0.00 -10.18
N PHE A 86 -7.55 1.29 -10.03
CA PHE A 86 -6.18 1.77 -9.90
C PHE A 86 -6.04 2.64 -8.65
N LEU A 87 -4.94 2.44 -7.91
CA LEU A 87 -4.43 3.44 -7.00
C LEU A 87 -3.74 4.55 -7.81
N LYS A 88 -4.22 5.78 -7.64
CA LYS A 88 -3.62 6.98 -8.22
C LYS A 88 -2.92 7.76 -7.14
N ILE A 89 -1.59 7.83 -7.23
CA ILE A 89 -0.78 8.76 -6.45
C ILE A 89 -0.54 9.99 -7.32
N LYS A 90 -0.97 11.16 -6.85
CA LYS A 90 -0.92 12.40 -7.62
C LYS A 90 -0.33 13.53 -6.78
N PRO A 91 0.84 14.08 -7.14
CA PRO A 91 1.34 15.25 -6.44
C PRO A 91 0.43 16.46 -6.69
N THR A 92 0.28 17.30 -5.67
CA THR A 92 -0.45 18.57 -5.73
C THR A 92 0.41 19.69 -5.17
N LEU A 93 0.13 20.95 -5.53
CA LEU A 93 0.82 22.09 -4.93
C LEU A 93 0.34 22.30 -3.51
N THR A 94 1.27 22.51 -2.58
CA THR A 94 0.94 22.89 -1.19
C THR A 94 0.17 24.21 -1.15
N THR A 95 0.41 25.11 -2.09
CA THR A 95 -0.25 26.41 -2.19
C THR A 95 -1.73 26.29 -2.52
N ASN A 96 -2.16 25.23 -3.20
CA ASN A 96 -3.58 24.95 -3.43
C ASN A 96 -4.32 24.66 -2.11
N TYR A 97 -3.61 24.16 -1.09
CA TYR A 97 -4.17 23.82 0.21
C TYR A 97 -4.01 24.93 1.26
N LEU A 98 -2.83 25.55 1.33
CA LEU A 98 -2.49 26.53 2.37
C LEU A 98 -2.49 28.00 1.89
N GLY A 99 -2.50 28.23 0.58
CA GLY A 99 -2.24 29.54 -0.03
C GLY A 99 -0.75 29.84 -0.18
N GLU A 100 -0.40 30.75 -1.09
CA GLU A 100 0.99 31.14 -1.41
C GLU A 100 1.75 31.70 -0.20
N SER A 101 1.13 32.60 0.55
CA SER A 101 1.76 33.25 1.72
C SER A 101 2.10 32.27 2.84
N ALA A 102 1.44 31.11 2.88
CA ALA A 102 1.70 30.11 3.91
C ALA A 102 3.06 29.43 3.75
N LEU A 103 3.61 29.37 2.54
CA LEU A 103 4.92 28.75 2.31
C LEU A 103 6.04 29.44 3.09
N THR A 104 5.94 30.75 3.30
CA THR A 104 7.01 31.57 3.90
C THR A 104 6.67 32.17 5.26
N SER A 105 5.47 31.94 5.80
CA SER A 105 5.05 32.57 7.05
C SER A 105 4.34 31.63 8.04
N ARG A 106 3.76 30.53 7.55
CA ARG A 106 2.90 29.66 8.35
C ARG A 106 3.70 28.52 8.97
N THR A 107 3.29 28.11 10.16
CA THR A 107 3.71 26.85 10.77
C THR A 107 2.74 25.74 10.38
N VAL A 108 3.26 24.66 9.80
CA VAL A 108 2.55 23.39 9.62
C VAL A 108 2.84 22.52 10.84
N ASP A 109 1.79 22.06 11.51
CA ASP A 109 1.86 21.22 12.70
C ASP A 109 0.98 19.98 12.47
N LEU A 110 1.62 18.81 12.44
CA LEU A 110 1.02 17.50 12.16
C LEU A 110 0.90 16.63 13.42
N SER A 111 1.07 17.19 14.61
CA SER A 111 1.27 16.43 15.87
C SER A 111 0.26 15.29 16.11
N CYS A 112 -0.98 15.39 15.64
CA CYS A 112 -2.01 14.35 15.85
C CYS A 112 -2.00 13.21 14.81
N SER A 113 -1.33 13.38 13.67
CA SER A 113 -1.35 12.42 12.55
C SER A 113 0.04 12.08 12.01
N CYS A 114 1.08 12.77 12.46
CA CYS A 114 2.43 12.57 11.97
C CYS A 114 2.94 11.16 12.26
N THR A 115 3.61 10.57 11.28
CA THR A 115 4.17 9.21 11.39
C THR A 115 5.68 9.21 11.61
N SER A 116 6.35 10.34 11.38
CA SER A 116 7.81 10.47 11.52
C SER A 116 8.24 11.89 11.88
N GLU A 117 8.87 12.03 13.05
CA GLU A 117 9.43 13.29 13.57
C GLU A 117 10.78 13.67 12.96
N ALA A 118 11.41 12.76 12.20
CA ALA A 118 12.73 12.97 11.61
C ALA A 118 12.76 14.27 10.78
N TYR A 119 13.85 15.03 10.91
CA TYR A 119 14.10 16.26 10.15
C TYR A 119 12.96 17.30 10.24
N TYR A 120 12.41 17.51 11.44
CA TYR A 120 11.28 18.43 11.67
C TYR A 120 10.01 18.00 10.91
N GLY A 121 9.85 16.70 10.68
CA GLY A 121 8.80 16.12 9.85
C GLY A 121 7.39 16.32 10.38
N CYS A 122 7.20 16.50 11.68
CA CYS A 122 5.89 16.74 12.27
C CYS A 122 5.54 18.20 12.48
N LYS A 123 6.53 19.09 12.48
CA LYS A 123 6.31 20.52 12.72
C LYS A 123 7.38 21.35 12.03
N ARG A 124 6.96 22.16 11.07
CA ARG A 124 7.84 23.00 10.27
C ARG A 124 7.26 24.40 10.14
N ARG A 125 8.11 25.42 10.24
CA ARG A 125 7.71 26.81 10.00
C ARG A 125 8.30 27.29 8.68
N GLY A 126 7.44 27.78 7.80
CA GLY A 126 7.86 28.48 6.59
C GLY A 126 8.48 29.82 6.95
N THR A 127 9.61 30.14 6.32
CA THR A 127 10.27 31.44 6.34
C THR A 127 10.63 31.85 4.91
N LEU A 128 11.14 33.07 4.72
CA LEU A 128 11.60 33.53 3.41
C LEU A 128 12.78 32.70 2.88
N ASP A 129 13.65 32.21 3.77
CA ASP A 129 14.83 31.42 3.40
C ASP A 129 14.56 29.91 3.36
N ASN A 130 13.54 29.45 4.10
CA ASN A 130 13.17 28.06 4.21
C ASN A 130 11.66 27.89 4.06
N ILE A 131 11.22 27.72 2.83
CA ILE A 131 9.80 27.51 2.55
C ILE A 131 9.33 26.16 3.08
N ILE A 132 8.05 26.08 3.42
CA ILE A 132 7.37 24.79 3.57
C ILE A 132 7.48 23.99 2.26
N ASN A 133 7.57 22.67 2.39
CA ASN A 133 7.52 21.70 1.30
C ASN A 133 6.49 22.14 0.23
N PRO A 134 6.92 22.53 -0.99
CA PRO A 134 6.05 23.16 -1.97
C PRO A 134 5.07 22.18 -2.64
N ILE A 135 5.34 20.88 -2.53
CA ILE A 135 4.53 19.81 -3.09
C ILE A 135 3.94 18.95 -1.98
N ARG A 136 2.72 18.47 -2.18
CA ARG A 136 2.07 17.41 -1.38
C ARG A 136 2.00 16.16 -2.23
N SER A 137 2.28 15.01 -1.65
CA SER A 137 2.21 13.70 -2.32
C SER A 137 1.72 12.63 -1.34
N ALA A 138 1.72 11.37 -1.75
CA ALA A 138 1.37 10.25 -0.89
C ALA A 138 2.45 9.17 -0.94
N LYS A 139 2.70 8.56 0.22
CA LYS A 139 3.51 7.35 0.37
C LYS A 139 2.72 6.37 1.21
N LEU A 140 2.66 5.13 0.73
CA LEU A 140 1.89 4.05 1.33
C LEU A 140 2.83 2.89 1.66
N PHE A 141 2.62 2.27 2.81
CA PHE A 141 3.36 1.09 3.24
C PHE A 141 2.45 0.07 3.91
N THR A 142 2.88 -1.19 3.93
CA THR A 142 2.13 -2.30 4.55
C THR A 142 2.64 -2.66 5.94
N LYS A 143 3.50 -1.83 6.55
CA LYS A 143 4.03 -2.04 7.91
C LYS A 143 2.91 -2.38 8.90
N ASP A 144 3.16 -3.40 9.71
CA ASP A 144 2.24 -4.07 10.65
C ASP A 144 1.06 -4.82 10.01
N ALA A 145 0.66 -4.49 8.78
CA ALA A 145 -0.39 -5.20 8.05
C ALA A 145 0.15 -6.43 7.33
N PHE A 146 1.22 -6.27 6.55
CA PHE A 146 1.80 -7.35 5.78
C PHE A 146 3.30 -7.12 5.56
N SER A 147 4.10 -8.06 6.05
CA SER A 147 5.53 -8.21 5.78
C SER A 147 5.75 -9.66 5.37
N PHE A 148 6.66 -9.91 4.42
CA PHE A 148 6.95 -11.26 3.97
C PHE A 148 8.44 -11.45 3.71
N LYS A 149 8.88 -12.72 3.72
CA LYS A 149 10.24 -13.12 3.38
C LYS A 149 10.18 -14.20 2.31
N TYR A 150 10.90 -13.97 1.21
CA TYR A 150 10.95 -14.80 0.01
C TYR A 150 9.62 -14.87 -0.76
N GLY A 151 9.72 -15.07 -2.07
CA GLY A 151 8.56 -15.15 -2.97
C GLY A 151 8.73 -14.22 -4.16
N ARG A 152 7.61 -13.91 -4.81
CA ARG A 152 7.54 -13.04 -5.98
C ARG A 152 6.59 -11.90 -5.69
N VAL A 153 7.02 -10.67 -6.01
CA VAL A 153 6.17 -9.48 -5.99
C VAL A 153 5.98 -9.02 -7.41
N GLU A 154 4.74 -8.78 -7.78
CA GLU A 154 4.38 -8.20 -9.07
C GLU A 154 3.58 -6.94 -8.84
N VAL A 155 4.02 -5.83 -9.43
CA VAL A 155 3.34 -4.54 -9.40
C VAL A 155 3.12 -4.10 -10.83
N ARG A 156 1.86 -3.76 -11.16
CA ARG A 156 1.50 -3.17 -12.45
C ARG A 156 1.22 -1.69 -12.25
N ALA A 157 2.12 -0.83 -12.71
CA ALA A 157 2.02 0.62 -12.55
C ALA A 157 2.27 1.35 -13.87
N LYS A 158 1.69 2.55 -14.01
CA LYS A 158 2.06 3.53 -15.04
C LYS A 158 2.74 4.70 -14.33
N MET A 159 4.00 4.94 -14.69
CA MET A 159 4.77 6.02 -14.08
C MET A 159 4.40 7.38 -14.67
N PRO A 160 4.40 8.46 -13.87
CA PRO A 160 4.26 9.81 -14.38
C PRO A 160 5.54 10.22 -15.13
N ALA A 161 5.42 11.23 -16.00
CA ALA A 161 6.54 11.80 -16.74
C ALA A 161 6.69 13.28 -16.39
N GLY A 162 7.93 13.73 -16.19
CA GLY A 162 8.26 15.11 -15.84
C GLY A 162 9.54 15.17 -15.03
N ASP A 163 10.18 16.34 -15.06
CA ASP A 163 11.39 16.57 -14.28
C ASP A 163 11.09 16.49 -12.78
N TRP A 164 12.06 15.99 -12.01
CA TRP A 164 12.02 15.88 -10.55
C TRP A 164 10.94 14.93 -9.99
N LEU A 165 10.28 14.13 -10.84
CA LEU A 165 9.39 13.07 -10.39
C LEU A 165 10.19 11.79 -10.09
N TRP A 166 9.96 11.23 -8.90
CA TRP A 166 10.63 10.01 -8.42
C TRP A 166 9.60 8.98 -7.91
N PRO A 167 8.98 8.20 -8.81
CA PRO A 167 8.04 7.14 -8.46
C PRO A 167 8.70 5.80 -8.13
#